data_AF-A0A4R4IRE2-F1
#
_entry.id   AF-A0A4R4IRE2-F1
#
_cell.length_a   1.000
_cell.length_b   1.000
_cell.length_c   1.000
_cell.angle_alpha   90.00
_cell.angle_beta   90.00
_cell.angle_gamma   90.00
#
_symmetry.space_group_name_H-M   'P 1'
#
loop_
_entity.id
_entity.type
_entity.pdbx_description
1 polymer ?
#
loop_
_entity_poly.entity_id
_entity_poly.type
_entity_poly.pdbx_seq_one_letter_code
_entity_poly.pdbx_strand_id
1 'polypeptide(L)'
;NDRWQVVSSRHQGHVPAVLGDGGAGTTLNSQTQFIPGRNDWRPPYRYKPQADGDEVATVVGPGTEEIYVNKEGAVRVHFHWNRYDAPDDQASCWVRVAQGWNGNGFGFLATPRVGQEVIISYLNGDIDRPIITGCTYNALNRPPLNLPAEKTRTTFRTKTHKGNGFNELRFEDENGSEEVFIHAQRDMNTQVLRDKTTQINHDQKTAVEHNRTTIVKNDDDEAVQGFQMLEVSKNQTMTIKGQQAVSIGKSHQLNITDNQQVTVGKHITVHSESGQITIGNAGGQIVIDPMGNIRIEGVSITMADHITGKKSADALFDYSARYTLLSEQSGKPLVNTLYTITNNSGQITFGKTDALGRTVTIQSEAEENLQLNSPEAPPKPKKTLYRVSGNTPAEYVMEFKEK
;
A
#
# COMPACT_ATOMS: atom_id res chain seq x y z
N ASN A 1 81.25 -3.75 66.91
CA ASN A 1 79.97 -4.14 67.56
C ASN A 1 78.90 -3.17 67.12
N ASP A 2 78.00 -3.62 66.25
CA ASP A 2 76.85 -2.85 65.75
C ASP A 2 75.58 -3.71 65.89
N ARG A 3 74.39 -3.16 65.60
CA ARG A 3 73.14 -3.91 65.57
C ARG A 3 73.10 -4.81 64.34
N TRP A 4 72.71 -6.07 64.53
CA TRP A 4 72.55 -7.06 63.47
C TRP A 4 71.15 -7.66 63.54
N GLN A 5 70.55 -7.92 62.38
CA GLN A 5 69.28 -8.63 62.26
C GLN A 5 69.56 -10.06 61.80
N VAL A 6 69.04 -11.04 62.54
CA VAL A 6 69.11 -12.47 62.15
C VAL A 6 68.16 -12.72 60.98
N VAL A 7 68.63 -13.35 59.91
CA VAL A 7 67.82 -13.69 58.73
C VAL A 7 67.60 -15.20 58.55
N SER A 8 68.51 -16.03 59.07
CA SER A 8 68.31 -17.47 59.16
C SER A 8 69.15 -18.06 60.29
N SER A 9 68.70 -19.16 60.89
CA SER A 9 69.47 -19.91 61.86
C SER A 9 69.25 -21.41 61.65
N ARG A 10 70.34 -22.17 61.59
CA ARG A 10 70.32 -23.63 61.51
C ARG A 10 71.04 -24.18 62.73
N HIS A 11 70.36 -25.06 63.44
CA HIS A 11 70.88 -25.71 64.64
C HIS A 11 71.07 -27.20 64.37
N GLN A 12 72.21 -27.76 64.74
CA GLN A 12 72.50 -29.19 64.68
C GLN A 12 72.98 -29.65 66.05
N GLY A 13 72.16 -30.45 66.73
CA GLY A 13 72.52 -31.10 67.99
C GLY A 13 73.07 -32.50 67.75
N HIS A 14 74.09 -32.89 68.49
CA HIS A 14 74.55 -34.27 68.58
C HIS A 14 74.58 -34.70 70.05
N VAL A 15 73.85 -35.78 70.36
CA VAL A 15 73.84 -36.41 71.69
C VAL A 15 74.48 -37.80 71.52
N PRO A 16 75.63 -38.08 72.16
CA PRO A 16 76.25 -39.40 72.09
C PRO A 16 75.43 -40.44 72.86
N ALA A 17 75.52 -41.72 72.46
CA ALA A 17 74.87 -42.83 73.16
C ALA A 17 75.53 -43.10 74.53
N VAL A 18 74.73 -43.56 75.50
CA VAL A 18 75.05 -43.56 76.96
C VAL A 18 76.17 -44.55 77.38
N LEU A 19 76.70 -45.38 76.47
CA LEU A 19 77.71 -46.38 76.82
C LEU A 19 79.13 -45.94 76.44
N GLY A 20 79.73 -45.16 77.34
CA GLY A 20 81.08 -45.40 77.86
C GLY A 20 82.26 -45.38 76.89
N ASP A 21 82.25 -44.58 75.83
CA ASP A 21 83.49 -44.25 75.11
C ASP A 21 83.88 -42.79 75.41
N GLY A 22 85.16 -42.53 75.62
CA GLY A 22 85.72 -41.27 76.16
C GLY A 22 85.63 -40.05 75.21
N GLY A 23 84.45 -39.77 74.66
CA GLY A 23 84.18 -38.71 73.69
C GLY A 23 83.51 -37.45 74.27
N ALA A 24 83.47 -36.38 73.45
CA ALA A 24 82.85 -35.10 73.79
C ALA A 24 81.35 -35.27 74.12
N GLY A 25 80.87 -34.60 75.18
CA GLY A 25 79.46 -34.65 75.62
C GLY A 25 78.46 -34.06 74.61
N THR A 26 77.20 -33.89 75.00
CA THR A 26 76.16 -33.30 74.13
C THR A 26 76.64 -31.97 73.52
N THR A 27 76.65 -31.90 72.18
CA THR A 27 77.06 -30.69 71.45
C THR A 27 75.88 -30.08 70.70
N LEU A 28 75.90 -28.75 70.58
CA LEU A 28 74.99 -27.97 69.74
C LEU A 28 75.83 -27.06 68.85
N ASN A 29 75.77 -27.30 67.54
CA ASN A 29 76.32 -26.38 66.55
C ASN A 29 75.19 -25.48 66.05
N SER A 30 75.42 -24.16 66.05
CA SER A 30 74.49 -23.18 65.52
C SER A 30 75.16 -22.35 64.45
N GLN A 31 74.59 -22.34 63.25
CA GLN A 31 75.00 -21.49 62.15
C GLN A 31 73.91 -20.44 61.90
N THR A 32 74.22 -19.18 62.14
CA THR A 32 73.28 -18.06 62.00
C THR A 32 73.76 -17.09 60.93
N GLN A 33 72.86 -16.64 60.06
CA GLN A 33 73.12 -15.59 59.08
C GLN A 33 72.48 -14.27 59.52
N PHE A 34 73.19 -13.17 59.27
CA PHE A 34 72.79 -11.84 59.69
C PHE A 34 72.84 -10.84 58.54
N ILE A 35 72.07 -9.76 58.65
CA ILE A 35 72.23 -8.52 57.88
C ILE A 35 72.47 -7.35 58.84
N PRO A 36 73.05 -6.21 58.39
CA PRO A 36 73.15 -5.02 59.21
C PRO A 36 71.78 -4.57 59.72
N GLY A 37 71.68 -4.20 61.00
CA GLY A 37 70.40 -3.85 61.64
C GLY A 37 69.77 -2.54 61.17
N ARG A 38 70.44 -1.79 60.30
CA ARG A 38 69.90 -0.61 59.61
C ARG A 38 69.32 -0.93 58.23
N ASN A 39 69.51 -2.16 57.74
CA ASN A 39 68.99 -2.59 56.46
C ASN A 39 67.62 -3.23 56.65
N ASP A 40 66.70 -2.91 55.75
CA ASP A 40 65.42 -3.57 55.66
C ASP A 40 65.58 -4.95 55.02
N TRP A 41 65.17 -6.00 55.73
CA TRP A 41 65.03 -7.32 55.12
C TRP A 41 63.77 -7.39 54.23
N ARG A 42 63.90 -8.07 53.08
CA ARG A 42 62.80 -8.42 52.19
C ARG A 42 62.90 -9.91 51.82
N PRO A 43 61.78 -10.64 51.74
CA PRO A 43 61.81 -12.04 51.36
C PRO A 43 62.33 -12.21 49.92
N PRO A 44 62.99 -13.34 49.61
CA PRO A 44 63.32 -13.69 48.23
C PRO A 44 62.08 -13.72 47.34
N TYR A 45 62.24 -13.30 46.08
CA TYR A 45 61.17 -13.35 45.09
C TYR A 45 60.67 -14.80 44.91
N ARG A 46 59.34 -14.97 44.91
CA ARG A 46 58.67 -16.23 44.58
C ARG A 46 57.89 -16.02 43.29
N TYR A 47 58.05 -16.94 42.34
CA TYR A 47 57.25 -16.93 41.11
C TYR A 47 55.77 -17.08 41.46
N LYS A 48 54.95 -16.22 40.87
CA LYS A 48 53.49 -16.33 40.95
C LYS A 48 53.05 -17.54 40.11
N PRO A 49 51.98 -18.26 40.51
CA PRO A 49 51.32 -19.21 39.62
C PRO A 49 50.93 -18.53 38.30
N GLN A 50 51.18 -19.21 37.19
CA GLN A 50 50.79 -18.77 35.86
C GLN A 50 49.78 -19.74 35.28
N ALA A 51 48.99 -19.26 34.32
CA ALA A 51 48.09 -20.11 33.57
C ALA A 51 48.90 -20.99 32.59
N ASP A 52 48.62 -22.29 32.59
CA ASP A 52 49.20 -23.23 31.62
C ASP A 52 48.59 -23.07 30.21
N GLY A 53 47.39 -22.49 30.13
CA GLY A 53 46.65 -22.25 28.89
C GLY A 53 45.30 -21.59 29.16
N ASP A 54 44.48 -21.51 28.11
CA ASP A 54 43.11 -21.00 28.19
C ASP A 54 42.18 -22.06 28.78
N GLU A 55 41.13 -21.61 29.47
CA GLU A 55 40.09 -22.48 30.02
C GLU A 55 38.69 -21.97 29.68
N VAL A 56 37.66 -22.76 30.03
CA VAL A 56 36.26 -22.34 29.87
C VAL A 56 35.64 -21.97 31.22
N ALA A 57 34.72 -21.00 31.19
CA ALA A 57 33.94 -20.59 32.35
C ALA A 57 32.49 -20.31 31.94
N THR A 58 31.59 -20.32 32.91
CA THR A 58 30.17 -20.04 32.69
C THR A 58 29.86 -18.60 33.09
N VAL A 59 29.18 -17.84 32.22
CA VAL A 59 28.74 -16.48 32.56
C VAL A 59 27.65 -16.53 33.63
N VAL A 60 27.77 -15.68 34.66
CA VAL A 60 26.87 -15.65 35.82
C VAL A 60 26.37 -14.23 36.11
N GLY A 61 25.29 -14.14 36.88
CA GLY A 61 24.63 -12.90 37.25
C GLY A 61 23.61 -13.10 38.38
N PRO A 62 22.96 -12.03 38.85
CA PRO A 62 22.08 -12.10 40.01
C PRO A 62 20.73 -12.71 39.66
N GLY A 63 20.27 -13.65 40.48
CA GLY A 63 18.88 -14.16 40.45
C GLY A 63 18.45 -14.73 39.10
N THR A 64 17.48 -14.07 38.45
CA THR A 64 16.88 -14.51 37.16
C THR A 64 17.30 -13.63 35.99
N GLU A 65 18.31 -12.78 36.15
CA GLU A 65 18.75 -11.87 35.10
C GLU A 65 19.40 -12.63 33.95
N GLU A 66 18.95 -12.37 32.72
CA GLU A 66 19.47 -13.05 31.53
C GLU A 66 20.77 -12.40 31.04
N ILE A 67 20.96 -11.10 31.29
CA ILE A 67 22.11 -10.33 30.84
C ILE A 67 22.64 -9.50 32.02
N TYR A 68 23.82 -9.84 32.52
CA TYR A 68 24.48 -9.13 33.61
C TYR A 68 25.83 -8.57 33.16
N VAL A 69 25.87 -7.27 32.92
CA VAL A 69 27.00 -6.58 32.27
C VAL A 69 27.21 -5.20 32.89
N ASN A 70 28.47 -4.77 33.01
CA ASN A 70 28.79 -3.43 33.51
C ASN A 70 28.88 -2.37 32.37
N LYS A 71 29.17 -1.12 32.73
CA LYS A 71 29.28 0.01 31.78
C LYS A 71 30.36 -0.15 30.69
N GLU A 72 31.30 -1.07 30.88
CA GLU A 72 32.42 -1.34 29.96
C GLU A 72 32.18 -2.58 29.09
N GLY A 73 31.02 -3.24 29.22
CA GLY A 73 30.72 -4.48 28.49
C GLY A 73 31.35 -5.73 29.12
N ALA A 74 31.87 -5.64 30.35
CA ALA A 74 32.42 -6.78 31.07
C ALA A 74 31.31 -7.55 31.80
N VAL A 75 31.49 -8.87 31.92
CA VAL A 75 30.55 -9.80 32.58
C VAL A 75 31.21 -10.45 33.80
N ARG A 76 30.42 -11.15 34.62
CA ARG A 76 30.94 -12.05 35.67
C ARG A 76 30.92 -13.48 35.15
N VAL A 77 31.89 -14.28 35.58
CA VAL A 77 31.99 -15.71 35.25
C VAL A 77 32.15 -16.56 36.51
N HIS A 78 31.76 -17.82 36.44
CA HIS A 78 32.09 -18.84 37.42
C HIS A 78 33.03 -19.84 36.78
N PHE A 79 34.24 -19.95 37.34
CA PHE A 79 35.25 -20.90 36.92
C PHE A 79 34.92 -22.29 37.44
N HIS A 80 35.09 -23.32 36.60
CA HIS A 80 34.65 -24.68 36.95
C HIS A 80 35.47 -25.32 38.08
N TRP A 81 36.68 -24.81 38.34
CA TRP A 81 37.50 -25.22 39.49
C TRP A 81 37.13 -24.47 40.79
N ASN A 82 36.31 -23.42 40.73
CA ASN A 82 35.89 -22.69 41.93
C ASN A 82 34.84 -23.51 42.71
N ARG A 83 35.29 -24.07 43.84
CA ARG A 83 34.48 -24.89 44.75
C ARG A 83 34.01 -24.14 45.99
N TYR A 84 34.43 -22.88 46.17
CA TYR A 84 34.20 -22.11 47.39
C TYR A 84 33.05 -21.15 47.24
N ASP A 85 32.97 -20.47 46.09
CA ASP A 85 31.94 -19.47 45.82
C ASP A 85 30.78 -20.06 45.04
N ALA A 86 29.58 -19.54 45.29
CA ALA A 86 28.40 -19.87 44.52
C ALA A 86 28.53 -19.34 43.07
N PRO A 87 27.90 -19.98 42.08
CA PRO A 87 27.87 -19.50 40.70
C PRO A 87 26.89 -18.34 40.52
N ASP A 88 27.15 -17.21 41.19
CA ASP A 88 26.32 -15.99 41.19
C ASP A 88 27.13 -14.73 40.80
N ASP A 89 26.55 -13.54 40.97
CA ASP A 89 27.16 -12.26 40.61
C ASP A 89 28.41 -11.87 41.42
N GLN A 90 28.75 -12.64 42.46
CA GLN A 90 29.95 -12.46 43.27
C GLN A 90 31.07 -13.46 42.94
N ALA A 91 30.84 -14.40 42.02
CA ALA A 91 31.74 -15.54 41.73
C ALA A 91 33.15 -15.19 41.19
N SER A 92 33.32 -14.01 40.61
CA SER A 92 34.61 -13.55 40.03
C SER A 92 34.63 -12.04 39.97
N CYS A 93 35.74 -11.40 39.57
CA CYS A 93 35.77 -9.98 39.20
C CYS A 93 35.03 -9.71 37.87
N TRP A 94 34.92 -8.44 37.47
CA TRP A 94 34.44 -8.11 36.12
C TRP A 94 35.48 -8.52 35.07
N VAL A 95 35.10 -9.41 34.17
CA VAL A 95 35.96 -9.91 33.09
C VAL A 95 35.55 -9.28 31.76
N ARG A 96 36.52 -8.62 31.11
CA ARG A 96 36.28 -7.96 29.81
C ARG A 96 36.10 -9.00 28.71
N VAL A 97 35.28 -8.66 27.72
CA VAL A 97 34.99 -9.50 26.56
C VAL A 97 35.67 -8.93 25.32
N ALA A 98 36.56 -9.71 24.70
CA ALA A 98 37.15 -9.36 23.41
C ALA A 98 36.04 -9.27 22.35
N GLN A 99 36.01 -8.15 21.63
CA GLN A 99 35.09 -7.92 20.51
C GLN A 99 35.86 -8.04 19.19
N GLY A 100 35.21 -8.49 18.12
CA GLY A 100 35.85 -8.65 16.82
C GLY A 100 36.32 -7.33 16.19
N TRP A 101 35.70 -6.20 16.56
CA TRP A 101 36.10 -4.85 16.15
C TRP A 101 35.53 -3.81 17.12
N ASN A 102 36.27 -2.74 17.42
CA ASN A 102 35.82 -1.69 18.33
C ASN A 102 36.46 -0.32 18.03
N GLY A 103 35.81 0.74 18.51
CA GLY A 103 36.32 2.11 18.51
C GLY A 103 35.49 3.03 19.42
N ASN A 104 35.74 4.33 19.37
CA ASN A 104 35.00 5.29 20.18
C ASN A 104 33.57 5.50 19.63
N GLY A 105 32.61 4.71 20.11
CA GLY A 105 31.19 4.80 19.72
C GLY A 105 30.80 3.98 18.48
N PHE A 106 31.64 3.04 18.03
CA PHE A 106 31.34 2.14 16.90
C PHE A 106 32.03 0.77 17.08
N GLY A 107 31.60 -0.23 16.31
CA GLY A 107 32.18 -1.58 16.28
C GLY A 107 31.15 -2.68 16.53
N PHE A 108 31.64 -3.86 16.89
CA PHE A 108 30.81 -5.00 17.27
C PHE A 108 30.62 -5.06 18.79
N LEU A 109 29.41 -5.40 19.21
CA LEU A 109 29.11 -5.66 20.60
C LEU A 109 28.10 -6.80 20.71
N ALA A 110 28.58 -7.98 21.11
CA ALA A 110 27.73 -9.11 21.46
C ALA A 110 28.05 -9.52 22.90
N THR A 111 27.18 -9.16 23.83
CA THR A 111 27.37 -9.46 25.25
C THR A 111 26.98 -10.90 25.56
N PRO A 112 27.91 -11.73 26.09
CA PRO A 112 27.57 -13.05 26.59
C PRO A 112 26.49 -12.98 27.67
N ARG A 113 25.51 -13.86 27.59
CA ARG A 113 24.37 -13.95 28.52
C ARG A 113 24.65 -14.93 29.64
N VAL A 114 23.97 -14.76 30.77
CA VAL A 114 24.05 -15.68 31.91
C VAL A 114 23.74 -17.12 31.45
N GLY A 115 24.58 -18.06 31.85
CA GLY A 115 24.51 -19.47 31.46
C GLY A 115 25.29 -19.84 30.19
N GLN A 116 25.83 -18.87 29.44
CA GLN A 116 26.67 -19.14 28.27
C GLN A 116 28.10 -19.52 28.67
N GLU A 117 28.73 -20.40 27.88
CA GLU A 117 30.12 -20.82 28.08
C GLU A 117 31.06 -19.94 27.26
N VAL A 118 32.09 -19.44 27.92
CA VAL A 118 33.10 -18.52 27.37
C VAL A 118 34.50 -19.06 27.56
N ILE A 119 35.40 -18.72 26.64
CA ILE A 119 36.83 -19.03 26.73
C ILE A 119 37.51 -17.88 27.49
N ILE A 120 38.25 -18.22 28.53
CA ILE A 120 39.06 -17.32 29.34
C ILE A 120 40.54 -17.49 28.97
N SER A 121 41.16 -16.40 28.55
CA SER A 121 42.61 -16.28 28.41
C SER A 121 43.16 -15.35 29.51
N TYR A 122 44.47 -15.35 29.69
CA TYR A 122 45.14 -14.61 30.76
C TYR A 122 46.20 -13.66 30.22
N LEU A 123 46.08 -12.37 30.51
CA LEU A 123 47.02 -11.37 29.99
C LEU A 123 48.42 -11.60 30.57
N ASN A 124 49.39 -11.92 29.69
CA ASN A 124 50.75 -12.32 30.03
C ASN A 124 50.83 -13.60 30.91
N GLY A 125 49.84 -14.49 30.80
CA GLY A 125 49.77 -15.72 31.61
C GLY A 125 49.45 -15.48 33.09
N ASP A 126 49.07 -14.27 33.47
CA ASP A 126 48.73 -13.93 34.85
C ASP A 126 47.29 -14.33 35.18
N ILE A 127 47.12 -15.31 36.07
CA ILE A 127 45.82 -15.84 36.51
C ILE A 127 44.91 -14.77 37.13
N ASP A 128 45.45 -13.66 37.65
CA ASP A 128 44.67 -12.56 38.21
C ASP A 128 44.19 -11.55 37.15
N ARG A 129 44.51 -11.79 35.87
CA ARG A 129 44.16 -10.89 34.75
C ARG A 129 43.39 -11.63 33.65
N PRO A 130 42.21 -12.21 33.95
CA PRO A 130 41.41 -12.92 32.99
C PRO A 130 40.81 -11.96 31.94
N ILE A 131 40.62 -12.47 30.72
CA ILE A 131 39.91 -11.82 29.63
C ILE A 131 39.16 -12.88 28.83
N ILE A 132 37.91 -12.61 28.47
CA ILE A 132 37.13 -13.50 27.61
C ILE A 132 37.56 -13.27 26.16
N THR A 133 37.95 -14.34 25.46
CA THR A 133 38.46 -14.28 24.08
C THR A 133 37.57 -14.97 23.06
N GLY A 134 36.57 -15.73 23.51
CA GLY A 134 35.62 -16.41 22.64
C GLY A 134 34.43 -17.01 23.39
N CYS A 135 33.51 -17.58 22.63
CA CYS A 135 32.36 -18.31 23.13
C CYS A 135 32.30 -19.67 22.43
N THR A 136 31.74 -20.68 23.09
CA THR A 136 31.54 -22.00 22.48
C THR A 136 30.11 -22.49 22.68
N TYR A 137 29.66 -23.36 21.78
CA TYR A 137 28.41 -24.10 21.95
C TYR A 137 28.69 -25.41 22.68
N ASN A 138 27.71 -25.87 23.45
CA ASN A 138 27.77 -27.13 24.19
C ASN A 138 26.38 -27.79 24.23
N ALA A 139 26.22 -28.87 25.01
CA ALA A 139 24.97 -29.63 25.05
C ALA A 139 23.76 -28.81 25.55
N LEU A 140 24.01 -27.82 26.40
CA LEU A 140 23.00 -26.91 26.96
C LEU A 140 22.77 -25.71 26.03
N ASN A 141 23.85 -25.06 25.59
CA ASN A 141 23.84 -23.97 24.62
C ASN A 141 24.13 -24.52 23.22
N ARG A 142 23.11 -25.03 22.54
CA ARG A 142 23.26 -25.62 21.20
C ARG A 142 23.41 -24.55 20.11
N PRO A 143 24.08 -24.87 18.98
CA PRO A 143 24.09 -24.00 17.81
C PRO A 143 22.66 -23.67 17.32
N PRO A 144 22.45 -22.48 16.72
CA PRO A 144 21.14 -22.09 16.20
C PRO A 144 20.72 -22.85 14.93
N LEU A 145 21.64 -23.58 14.31
CA LEU A 145 21.45 -24.39 13.11
C LEU A 145 21.33 -25.87 13.46
N ASN A 146 20.56 -26.61 12.66
CA ASN A 146 20.44 -28.05 12.75
C ASN A 146 21.67 -28.73 12.10
N LEU A 147 22.79 -28.77 12.83
CA LEU A 147 24.03 -29.37 12.34
C LEU A 147 24.05 -30.90 12.55
N PRO A 148 24.59 -31.69 11.60
CA PRO A 148 25.30 -31.27 10.39
C PRO A 148 24.42 -31.08 9.13
N ALA A 149 23.09 -31.18 9.25
CA ALA A 149 22.19 -31.07 8.10
C ALA A 149 22.26 -29.69 7.42
N GLU A 150 22.42 -28.62 8.20
CA GLU A 150 22.49 -27.22 7.74
C GLU A 150 23.93 -26.69 7.67
N LYS A 151 24.90 -27.56 7.33
CA LYS A 151 26.34 -27.23 7.34
C LYS A 151 26.78 -26.14 6.35
N THR A 152 25.98 -25.86 5.33
CA THR A 152 26.22 -24.82 4.30
C THR A 152 25.64 -23.47 4.70
N ARG A 153 24.99 -23.38 5.87
CA ARG A 153 24.42 -22.13 6.34
C ARG A 153 25.36 -21.39 7.28
N THR A 154 25.39 -20.08 7.11
CA THR A 154 26.00 -19.13 8.05
C THR A 154 24.91 -18.23 8.61
N THR A 155 24.86 -18.02 9.94
CA THR A 155 23.82 -17.20 10.55
C THR A 155 24.33 -16.29 11.67
N PHE A 156 23.78 -15.09 11.72
CA PHE A 156 23.80 -14.20 12.87
C PHE A 156 22.38 -14.13 13.45
N ARG A 157 22.10 -14.96 14.45
CA ARG A 157 20.79 -15.06 15.11
C ARG A 157 20.86 -14.52 16.54
N THR A 158 20.01 -13.54 16.83
CA THR A 158 19.84 -12.98 18.19
C THR A 158 18.65 -13.62 18.90
N LYS A 159 18.50 -13.42 20.21
CA LYS A 159 17.35 -13.91 20.98
C LYS A 159 16.63 -12.74 21.65
N THR A 160 15.28 -12.71 21.56
CA THR A 160 14.46 -11.77 22.32
C THR A 160 14.81 -11.87 23.82
N HIS A 161 15.17 -10.76 24.44
CA HIS A 161 15.43 -10.72 25.87
C HIS A 161 14.14 -10.89 26.67
N LYS A 162 14.13 -11.76 27.68
CA LYS A 162 12.94 -12.03 28.53
C LYS A 162 11.66 -12.34 27.71
N GLY A 163 11.81 -13.02 26.57
CA GLY A 163 10.69 -13.38 25.70
C GLY A 163 11.07 -14.43 24.66
N ASN A 164 10.10 -14.76 23.81
CA ASN A 164 10.29 -15.69 22.70
C ASN A 164 10.58 -14.91 21.41
N GLY A 165 11.30 -15.55 20.47
CA GLY A 165 11.60 -14.96 19.16
C GLY A 165 13.06 -14.58 18.95
N PHE A 166 13.35 -14.10 17.74
CA PHE A 166 14.72 -13.82 17.28
C PHE A 166 14.74 -12.82 16.11
N ASN A 167 15.84 -12.09 15.96
CA ASN A 167 16.21 -11.48 14.68
C ASN A 167 17.32 -12.30 14.04
N GLU A 168 17.32 -12.41 12.72
CA GLU A 168 18.28 -13.24 11.99
C GLU A 168 18.72 -12.59 10.67
N LEU A 169 20.02 -12.66 10.43
CA LEU A 169 20.62 -12.55 9.10
C LEU A 169 21.27 -13.90 8.80
N ARG A 170 20.81 -14.59 7.76
CA ARG A 170 21.29 -15.92 7.38
C ARG A 170 21.64 -15.99 5.91
N PHE A 171 22.69 -16.74 5.61
CA PHE A 171 23.19 -17.05 4.29
C PHE A 171 23.13 -18.57 4.09
N GLU A 172 22.58 -19.02 2.97
CA GLU A 172 22.66 -20.40 2.47
C GLU A 172 23.59 -20.40 1.26
N ASP A 173 24.61 -21.27 1.30
CA ASP A 173 25.65 -21.37 0.27
C ASP A 173 25.57 -22.70 -0.52
N GLU A 174 24.51 -23.49 -0.34
CA GLU A 174 24.26 -24.68 -1.17
C GLU A 174 24.00 -24.30 -2.64
N ASN A 175 24.77 -24.89 -3.55
CA ASN A 175 24.77 -24.55 -4.97
C ASN A 175 23.38 -24.74 -5.62
N GLY A 176 22.84 -23.69 -6.21
CA GLY A 176 21.51 -23.68 -6.83
C GLY A 176 20.36 -23.52 -5.84
N SER A 177 20.65 -23.24 -4.56
CA SER A 177 19.68 -22.94 -3.51
C SER A 177 20.17 -21.82 -2.60
N GLU A 178 21.04 -20.96 -3.13
CA GLU A 178 21.63 -19.84 -2.39
C GLU A 178 20.54 -18.86 -1.92
N GLU A 179 20.64 -18.41 -0.67
CA GLU A 179 19.65 -17.54 -0.07
C GLU A 179 20.29 -16.54 0.89
N VAL A 180 19.80 -15.30 0.86
CA VAL A 180 19.95 -14.36 1.97
C VAL A 180 18.60 -14.17 2.65
N PHE A 181 18.52 -14.56 3.92
CA PHE A 181 17.32 -14.44 4.72
C PHE A 181 17.50 -13.35 5.79
N ILE A 182 16.56 -12.40 5.82
CA ILE A 182 16.50 -11.33 6.81
C ILE A 182 15.17 -11.45 7.56
N HIS A 183 15.24 -11.66 8.87
CA HIS A 183 14.09 -11.72 9.75
C HIS A 183 14.18 -10.66 10.84
N ALA A 184 13.16 -9.80 10.91
CA ALA A 184 12.94 -8.87 12.01
C ALA A 184 11.77 -9.37 12.85
N GLN A 185 11.98 -9.54 14.16
CA GLN A 185 10.95 -10.03 15.08
C GLN A 185 9.76 -9.06 15.24
N ARG A 186 9.99 -7.76 14.99
CA ARG A 186 9.00 -6.71 15.18
C ARG A 186 9.09 -5.65 14.10
N ASP A 187 9.95 -4.65 14.28
CA ASP A 187 10.07 -3.51 13.37
C ASP A 187 11.37 -3.64 12.55
N MET A 188 11.30 -3.39 11.24
CA MET A 188 12.47 -3.26 10.38
C MET A 188 12.53 -1.84 9.81
N ASN A 189 13.48 -1.04 10.29
CA ASN A 189 13.71 0.32 9.81
C ASN A 189 14.94 0.34 8.88
N THR A 190 14.80 0.93 7.70
CA THR A 190 15.91 1.13 6.74
C THR A 190 16.01 2.62 6.41
N GLN A 191 17.15 3.24 6.73
CA GLN A 191 17.43 4.64 6.41
C GLN A 191 18.63 4.71 5.47
N VAL A 192 18.43 5.32 4.30
CA VAL A 192 19.47 5.57 3.29
C VAL A 192 19.57 7.07 3.09
N LEU A 193 20.74 7.65 3.35
CA LEU A 193 20.93 9.11 3.34
C LEU A 193 21.11 9.71 1.95
N ARG A 194 21.38 8.87 0.94
CA ARG A 194 21.66 9.31 -0.42
C ARG A 194 20.90 8.45 -1.44
N ASP A 195 21.55 7.42 -1.99
CA ASP A 195 21.01 6.65 -3.11
C ASP A 195 20.76 5.20 -2.68
N LYS A 196 19.60 4.65 -3.05
CA LYS A 196 19.28 3.21 -2.92
C LYS A 196 19.00 2.65 -4.31
N THR A 197 19.75 1.62 -4.70
CA THR A 197 19.50 0.84 -5.91
C THR A 197 18.99 -0.54 -5.53
N THR A 198 18.04 -1.08 -6.29
CA THR A 198 17.57 -2.46 -6.13
C THR A 198 17.34 -3.04 -7.51
N GLN A 199 18.00 -4.16 -7.80
CA GLN A 199 17.89 -4.87 -9.06
C GLN A 199 17.51 -6.32 -8.77
N ILE A 200 16.41 -6.76 -9.37
CA ILE A 200 15.93 -8.14 -9.31
C ILE A 200 15.92 -8.69 -10.73
N ASN A 201 16.71 -9.74 -10.98
CA ASN A 201 16.89 -10.29 -12.33
C ASN A 201 15.80 -11.31 -12.71
N HIS A 202 14.92 -11.64 -11.77
CA HIS A 202 13.78 -12.53 -11.98
C HIS A 202 12.54 -11.86 -11.37
N ASP A 203 11.93 -12.45 -10.34
CA ASP A 203 10.66 -11.98 -9.80
C ASP A 203 10.81 -11.27 -8.45
N GLN A 204 9.99 -10.23 -8.24
CA GLN A 204 9.78 -9.62 -6.93
C GLN A 204 8.34 -9.88 -6.47
N LYS A 205 8.18 -10.40 -5.25
CA LYS A 205 6.89 -10.50 -4.56
C LYS A 205 6.91 -9.64 -3.29
N THR A 206 5.84 -8.89 -3.05
CA THR A 206 5.67 -8.07 -1.84
C THR A 206 4.26 -8.28 -1.30
N ALA A 207 4.17 -8.68 -0.03
CA ALA A 207 2.91 -8.81 0.70
C ALA A 207 2.91 -7.83 1.87
N VAL A 208 1.86 -7.03 1.98
CA VAL A 208 1.63 -6.08 3.09
C VAL A 208 0.24 -6.36 3.64
N GLU A 209 0.19 -6.98 4.82
CA GLU A 209 -1.07 -7.46 5.42
C GLU A 209 -1.99 -6.35 5.94
N HIS A 210 -1.47 -5.12 6.01
CA HIS A 210 -2.23 -3.95 6.46
C HIS A 210 -2.01 -2.79 5.48
N ASN A 211 -1.39 -1.70 5.92
CA ASN A 211 -1.29 -0.48 5.13
C ASN A 211 0.10 -0.29 4.53
N ARG A 212 0.16 0.15 3.26
CA ARG A 212 1.35 0.67 2.60
C ARG A 212 1.14 2.17 2.31
N THR A 213 2.11 2.99 2.70
CA THR A 213 2.18 4.42 2.33
C THR A 213 3.47 4.66 1.58
N THR A 214 3.38 5.32 0.42
CA THR A 214 4.53 5.75 -0.38
C THR A 214 4.46 7.26 -0.53
N ILE A 215 5.58 7.95 -0.23
CA ILE A 215 5.68 9.41 -0.40
C ILE A 215 6.91 9.68 -1.26
N VAL A 216 6.68 10.05 -2.51
CA VAL A 216 7.72 10.52 -3.43
C VAL A 216 7.59 12.04 -3.52
N LYS A 217 8.67 12.76 -3.22
CA LYS A 217 8.62 14.23 -3.10
C LYS A 217 8.76 14.97 -4.42
N ASN A 218 9.36 14.33 -5.42
CA ASN A 218 9.56 14.89 -6.74
C ASN A 218 8.89 13.98 -7.78
N ASP A 219 9.67 13.23 -8.54
CA ASP A 219 9.17 12.43 -9.65
C ASP A 219 9.15 10.94 -9.30
N ASP A 220 8.11 10.25 -9.75
CA ASP A 220 7.93 8.80 -9.67
C ASP A 220 7.68 8.28 -11.09
N ASP A 221 8.72 7.71 -11.70
CA ASP A 221 8.67 7.18 -13.06
C ASP A 221 8.54 5.65 -13.02
N GLU A 222 7.41 5.13 -13.50
CA GLU A 222 7.16 3.70 -13.63
C GLU A 222 7.01 3.30 -15.10
N ALA A 223 7.81 2.32 -15.54
CA ALA A 223 7.76 1.79 -16.90
C ALA A 223 7.54 0.27 -16.87
N VAL A 224 6.35 -0.17 -17.27
CA VAL A 224 6.02 -1.58 -17.44
C VAL A 224 5.99 -1.90 -18.94
N GLN A 225 6.99 -2.67 -19.41
CA GLN A 225 7.11 -3.03 -20.83
C GLN A 225 6.12 -4.12 -21.26
N GLY A 226 5.68 -4.93 -20.30
CA GLY A 226 4.73 -6.01 -20.51
C GLY A 226 3.30 -5.59 -20.17
N PHE A 227 2.63 -6.44 -19.39
CA PHE A 227 1.26 -6.25 -18.97
C PHE A 227 1.20 -5.71 -17.53
N GLN A 228 0.32 -4.73 -17.28
CA GLN A 228 0.01 -4.23 -15.95
C GLN A 228 -1.47 -4.48 -15.64
N MET A 229 -1.75 -5.02 -14.46
CA MET A 229 -3.09 -5.18 -13.91
C MET A 229 -3.16 -4.49 -12.56
N LEU A 230 -4.17 -3.66 -12.36
CA LEU A 230 -4.52 -3.06 -11.08
C LEU A 230 -5.93 -3.53 -10.72
N GLU A 231 -6.04 -4.29 -9.62
CA GLU A 231 -7.33 -4.70 -9.06
C GLU A 231 -7.56 -3.97 -7.73
N VAL A 232 -8.71 -3.32 -7.61
CA VAL A 232 -9.12 -2.62 -6.38
C VAL A 232 -10.53 -3.10 -6.02
N SER A 233 -10.65 -3.95 -5.00
CA SER A 233 -11.93 -4.58 -4.64
C SER A 233 -12.95 -3.64 -3.98
N LYS A 234 -12.52 -2.44 -3.59
CA LYS A 234 -13.38 -1.40 -2.99
C LYS A 234 -13.35 -0.15 -3.85
N ASN A 235 -12.86 0.96 -3.30
CA ASN A 235 -12.90 2.26 -3.95
C ASN A 235 -11.49 2.67 -4.40
N GLN A 236 -11.39 3.22 -5.61
CA GLN A 236 -10.21 3.93 -6.09
C GLN A 236 -10.55 5.41 -6.25
N THR A 237 -9.77 6.28 -5.61
CA THR A 237 -9.88 7.73 -5.76
C THR A 237 -8.57 8.28 -6.30
N MET A 238 -8.64 9.09 -7.34
CA MET A 238 -7.47 9.75 -7.94
C MET A 238 -7.72 11.26 -7.99
N THR A 239 -6.83 12.03 -7.37
CA THR A 239 -6.88 13.49 -7.35
C THR A 239 -5.65 14.04 -8.03
N ILE A 240 -5.83 14.74 -9.15
CA ILE A 240 -4.76 15.35 -9.92
C ILE A 240 -5.00 16.85 -9.89
N LYS A 241 -4.12 17.58 -9.20
CA LYS A 241 -4.22 19.05 -9.10
C LYS A 241 -3.72 19.76 -10.36
N GLY A 242 -2.80 19.13 -11.07
CA GLY A 242 -2.29 19.60 -12.35
C GLY A 242 -3.07 18.98 -13.52
N GLN A 243 -2.35 18.66 -14.59
CA GLN A 243 -2.90 18.03 -15.76
C GLN A 243 -2.83 16.50 -15.66
N GLN A 244 -3.89 15.82 -16.10
CA GLN A 244 -3.84 14.41 -16.45
C GLN A 244 -3.77 14.29 -17.98
N ALA A 245 -2.75 13.61 -18.51
CA ALA A 245 -2.65 13.29 -19.93
C ALA A 245 -2.65 11.76 -20.09
N VAL A 246 -3.50 11.25 -20.99
CA VAL A 246 -3.60 9.82 -21.29
C VAL A 246 -3.50 9.64 -22.80
N SER A 247 -2.45 8.97 -23.26
CA SER A 247 -2.25 8.63 -24.67
C SER A 247 -2.35 7.12 -24.84
N ILE A 248 -3.23 6.67 -25.72
CA ILE A 248 -3.56 5.26 -25.92
C ILE A 248 -3.34 4.95 -27.39
N GLY A 249 -2.35 4.10 -27.69
CA GLY A 249 -1.98 3.78 -29.08
C GLY A 249 -2.97 2.85 -29.80
N LYS A 250 -3.91 2.24 -29.08
CA LYS A 250 -4.96 1.36 -29.63
C LYS A 250 -6.35 1.76 -29.10
N SER A 251 -6.98 0.91 -28.29
CA SER A 251 -8.34 1.11 -27.79
C SER A 251 -8.37 1.50 -26.32
N HIS A 252 -9.26 2.42 -25.96
CA HIS A 252 -9.68 2.66 -24.58
C HIS A 252 -11.09 2.08 -24.39
N GLN A 253 -11.27 1.17 -23.44
CA GLN A 253 -12.56 0.59 -23.11
C GLN A 253 -12.90 0.91 -21.65
N LEU A 254 -14.10 1.44 -21.43
CA LEU A 254 -14.61 1.78 -20.10
C LEU A 254 -15.98 1.12 -19.93
N ASN A 255 -16.04 0.10 -19.08
CA ASN A 255 -17.28 -0.61 -18.77
C ASN A 255 -17.74 -0.17 -17.38
N ILE A 256 -18.83 0.61 -17.33
CA ILE A 256 -19.42 1.10 -16.08
C ILE A 256 -20.84 0.53 -15.98
N THR A 257 -21.11 -0.20 -14.90
CA THR A 257 -22.39 -0.91 -14.72
C THR A 257 -23.50 -0.04 -14.15
N ASP A 258 -23.13 1.02 -13.43
CA ASP A 258 -24.05 2.00 -12.88
C ASP A 258 -23.87 3.33 -13.63
N ASN A 259 -23.38 4.38 -12.99
CA ASN A 259 -23.36 5.71 -13.59
C ASN A 259 -21.95 6.20 -13.93
N GLN A 260 -21.78 6.74 -15.13
CA GLN A 260 -20.64 7.58 -15.50
C GLN A 260 -21.06 9.05 -15.49
N GLN A 261 -20.42 9.87 -14.65
CA GLN A 261 -20.62 11.32 -14.63
C GLN A 261 -19.36 12.05 -15.08
N VAL A 262 -19.50 12.97 -16.03
CA VAL A 262 -18.43 13.84 -16.51
C VAL A 262 -18.87 15.30 -16.34
N THR A 263 -18.15 16.04 -15.50
CA THR A 263 -18.39 17.46 -15.25
C THR A 263 -17.16 18.25 -15.68
N VAL A 264 -17.32 19.16 -16.63
CA VAL A 264 -16.24 20.02 -17.15
C VAL A 264 -16.67 21.48 -17.10
N GLY A 265 -15.82 22.35 -16.54
CA GLY A 265 -16.15 23.76 -16.34
C GLY A 265 -16.16 24.62 -17.61
N LYS A 266 -15.57 24.13 -18.72
CA LYS A 266 -15.53 24.82 -20.02
C LYS A 266 -16.06 23.90 -21.12
N HIS A 267 -15.18 23.31 -21.93
CA HIS A 267 -15.56 22.55 -23.11
C HIS A 267 -15.28 21.07 -22.95
N ILE A 268 -16.22 20.26 -23.42
CA ILE A 268 -16.00 18.85 -23.74
C ILE A 268 -15.84 18.76 -25.25
N THR A 269 -14.75 18.17 -25.71
CA THR A 269 -14.51 17.92 -27.13
C THR A 269 -14.46 16.41 -27.35
N VAL A 270 -15.37 15.91 -28.17
CA VAL A 270 -15.33 14.55 -28.69
C VAL A 270 -15.13 14.68 -30.19
N HIS A 271 -14.03 14.15 -30.69
CA HIS A 271 -13.66 14.23 -32.09
C HIS A 271 -13.23 12.85 -32.57
N SER A 272 -13.72 12.47 -33.75
CA SER A 272 -13.26 11.32 -34.48
C SER A 272 -12.63 11.83 -35.78
N GLU A 273 -11.38 11.45 -36.04
CA GLU A 273 -10.64 11.95 -37.21
C GLU A 273 -11.20 11.42 -38.54
N SER A 274 -11.70 10.18 -38.54
CA SER A 274 -12.19 9.50 -39.75
C SER A 274 -13.39 8.58 -39.52
N GLY A 275 -13.66 8.17 -38.28
CA GLY A 275 -14.80 7.34 -37.92
C GLY A 275 -16.03 8.15 -37.52
N GLN A 276 -17.09 7.45 -37.11
CA GLN A 276 -18.30 8.07 -36.59
C GLN A 276 -18.22 8.36 -35.08
N ILE A 277 -18.98 9.36 -34.62
CA ILE A 277 -19.28 9.56 -33.20
C ILE A 277 -20.68 9.03 -32.94
N THR A 278 -20.85 8.14 -31.95
CA THR A 278 -22.14 7.56 -31.59
C THR A 278 -22.43 7.78 -30.11
N ILE A 279 -23.61 8.31 -29.80
CA ILE A 279 -24.16 8.42 -28.45
C ILE A 279 -25.54 7.77 -28.48
N GLY A 280 -25.73 6.66 -27.81
CA GLY A 280 -27.01 5.94 -27.89
C GLY A 280 -27.16 4.82 -26.87
N ASN A 281 -28.35 4.25 -26.84
CA ASN A 281 -28.73 3.10 -26.02
C ASN A 281 -29.59 2.13 -26.86
N ALA A 282 -30.19 1.14 -26.20
CA ALA A 282 -31.04 0.15 -26.88
C ALA A 282 -32.29 0.74 -27.58
N GLY A 283 -32.75 1.93 -27.17
CA GLY A 283 -33.98 2.57 -27.67
C GLY A 283 -33.76 3.67 -28.71
N GLY A 284 -32.51 4.08 -28.97
CA GLY A 284 -32.20 5.15 -29.91
C GLY A 284 -30.75 5.62 -29.85
N GLN A 285 -30.33 6.42 -30.84
CA GLN A 285 -28.96 6.90 -30.97
C GLN A 285 -28.87 8.25 -31.71
N ILE A 286 -27.77 8.96 -31.46
CA ILE A 286 -27.28 10.10 -32.20
C ILE A 286 -25.96 9.67 -32.85
N VAL A 287 -25.85 9.84 -34.16
CA VAL A 287 -24.65 9.49 -34.94
C VAL A 287 -24.19 10.70 -35.75
N ILE A 288 -22.91 11.01 -35.67
CA ILE A 288 -22.21 11.89 -36.61
C ILE A 288 -21.35 10.99 -37.48
N ASP A 289 -21.65 10.91 -38.78
CA ASP A 289 -20.93 10.05 -39.71
C ASP A 289 -19.63 10.72 -40.24
N PRO A 290 -18.76 9.96 -40.93
CA PRO A 290 -17.52 10.52 -41.51
C PRO A 290 -17.73 11.60 -42.59
N MET A 291 -18.93 11.71 -43.16
CA MET A 291 -19.28 12.74 -44.16
C MET A 291 -19.80 14.03 -43.51
N GLY A 292 -19.96 14.04 -42.18
CA GLY A 292 -20.47 15.18 -41.41
C GLY A 292 -21.99 15.20 -41.29
N ASN A 293 -22.71 14.15 -41.70
CA ASN A 293 -24.15 14.09 -41.50
C ASN A 293 -24.47 13.76 -40.03
N ILE A 294 -25.52 14.38 -39.50
CA ILE A 294 -26.04 14.12 -38.16
C ILE A 294 -27.36 13.36 -38.29
N ARG A 295 -27.42 12.16 -37.70
CA ARG A 295 -28.62 11.32 -37.67
C ARG A 295 -29.07 11.11 -36.22
N ILE A 296 -30.34 11.37 -35.95
CA ILE A 296 -30.97 11.18 -34.64
C ILE A 296 -32.10 10.16 -34.84
N GLU A 297 -32.05 9.04 -34.14
CA GLU A 297 -32.99 7.91 -34.27
C GLU A 297 -33.57 7.54 -32.91
N GLY A 298 -34.89 7.28 -32.86
CA GLY A 298 -35.61 6.82 -31.67
C GLY A 298 -37.12 6.72 -31.92
N VAL A 299 -37.85 6.13 -30.97
CA VAL A 299 -39.33 5.95 -31.07
C VAL A 299 -40.07 7.29 -31.19
N SER A 300 -39.56 8.32 -30.54
CA SER A 300 -40.07 9.70 -30.63
C SER A 300 -38.92 10.68 -30.53
N ILE A 301 -38.88 11.65 -31.45
CA ILE A 301 -37.94 12.78 -31.39
C ILE A 301 -38.77 14.04 -31.14
N THR A 302 -38.65 14.59 -29.95
CA THR A 302 -39.34 15.84 -29.58
C THR A 302 -38.31 16.95 -29.59
N MET A 303 -38.50 17.93 -30.48
CA MET A 303 -37.73 19.18 -30.48
C MET A 303 -38.61 20.24 -29.84
N ALA A 304 -38.19 20.83 -28.72
CA ALA A 304 -38.86 21.99 -28.15
C ALA A 304 -38.40 23.26 -28.89
N ASP A 305 -39.33 24.10 -29.31
CA ASP A 305 -39.11 25.27 -30.18
C ASP A 305 -37.97 26.19 -29.72
N HIS A 306 -36.85 26.15 -30.45
CA HIS A 306 -35.92 27.25 -30.72
C HIS A 306 -35.15 26.95 -32.02
N ILE A 307 -35.84 27.01 -33.16
CA ILE A 307 -35.18 27.08 -34.47
C ILE A 307 -34.81 28.55 -34.73
N THR A 308 -33.71 29.00 -34.14
CA THR A 308 -32.97 30.20 -34.59
C THR A 308 -31.74 29.75 -35.37
N GLY A 309 -31.98 29.00 -36.45
CA GLY A 309 -30.97 28.65 -37.44
C GLY A 309 -31.37 29.19 -38.80
N LYS A 310 -30.55 30.10 -39.38
CA LYS A 310 -30.70 30.56 -40.76
C LYS A 310 -30.90 29.35 -41.69
N LYS A 311 -32.08 29.24 -42.30
CA LYS A 311 -32.26 28.42 -43.49
C LYS A 311 -31.46 29.05 -44.63
N SER A 312 -30.62 28.24 -45.28
CA SER A 312 -30.02 28.56 -46.56
C SER A 312 -31.06 28.49 -47.68
N ALA A 313 -31.09 29.54 -48.50
CA ALA A 313 -31.75 29.74 -49.80
C ALA A 313 -33.31 29.83 -49.84
N ASP A 314 -33.74 31.06 -50.14
CA ASP A 314 -35.05 31.60 -50.56
C ASP A 314 -36.23 30.63 -50.65
N ALA A 315 -37.03 30.58 -49.57
CA ALA A 315 -38.44 30.24 -49.68
C ALA A 315 -39.21 31.52 -50.09
N LEU A 316 -39.89 31.49 -51.23
CA LEU A 316 -40.64 32.63 -51.79
C LEU A 316 -41.88 33.06 -50.95
N PHE A 317 -42.22 32.35 -49.87
CA PHE A 317 -43.34 32.71 -48.98
C PHE A 317 -43.04 32.28 -47.54
N ASP A 318 -43.16 33.20 -46.58
CA ASP A 318 -42.88 32.96 -45.16
C ASP A 318 -44.07 32.33 -44.41
N TYR A 319 -45.30 32.44 -44.94
CA TYR A 319 -46.50 31.91 -44.32
C TYR A 319 -47.32 31.09 -45.32
N SER A 320 -47.76 29.91 -44.90
CA SER A 320 -48.74 29.12 -45.66
C SER A 320 -49.77 28.47 -44.75
N ALA A 321 -51.04 28.50 -45.17
CA ALA A 321 -52.15 27.93 -44.43
C ALA A 321 -53.04 27.10 -45.33
N ARG A 322 -53.57 26.01 -44.79
CA ARG A 322 -54.55 25.13 -45.43
C ARG A 322 -55.60 24.73 -44.41
N TYR A 323 -56.88 24.89 -44.73
CA TYR A 323 -57.98 24.61 -43.82
C TYR A 323 -58.69 23.32 -44.22
N THR A 324 -59.28 22.62 -43.25
CA THR A 324 -60.21 21.51 -43.52
C THR A 324 -61.60 21.98 -43.14
N LEU A 325 -62.52 22.00 -44.10
CA LEU A 325 -63.91 22.33 -43.85
C LEU A 325 -64.62 21.12 -43.26
N LEU A 326 -65.23 21.29 -42.09
CA LEU A 326 -66.00 20.26 -41.40
C LEU A 326 -67.48 20.67 -41.38
N SER A 327 -68.37 19.68 -41.48
CA SER A 327 -69.80 19.89 -41.28
C SER A 327 -70.08 20.16 -39.81
N GLU A 328 -70.78 21.25 -39.48
CA GLU A 328 -71.13 21.57 -38.09
C GLU A 328 -72.01 20.49 -37.42
N GLN A 329 -72.83 19.79 -38.19
CA GLN A 329 -73.75 18.77 -37.66
C GLN A 329 -73.07 17.41 -37.41
N SER A 330 -72.07 17.06 -38.20
CA SER A 330 -71.48 15.71 -38.18
C SER A 330 -69.99 15.65 -37.84
N GLY A 331 -69.30 16.80 -37.83
CA GLY A 331 -67.85 16.89 -37.65
C GLY A 331 -67.03 16.25 -38.78
N LYS A 332 -67.67 15.74 -39.84
CA LYS A 332 -67.00 15.08 -40.96
C LYS A 332 -66.50 16.09 -42.00
N PRO A 333 -65.42 15.78 -42.75
CA PRO A 333 -64.91 16.66 -43.80
C PRO A 333 -65.94 16.90 -44.92
N LEU A 334 -66.13 18.17 -45.28
CA LEU A 334 -66.95 18.61 -46.40
C LEU A 334 -66.15 18.46 -47.69
N VAL A 335 -66.39 17.39 -48.44
CA VAL A 335 -65.68 17.06 -49.69
C VAL A 335 -66.34 17.75 -50.89
N ASN A 336 -65.54 18.20 -51.87
CA ASN A 336 -66.01 18.85 -53.11
C ASN A 336 -66.94 20.06 -52.90
N THR A 337 -66.80 20.73 -51.76
CA THR A 337 -67.63 21.86 -51.35
C THR A 337 -66.96 23.16 -51.76
N LEU A 338 -67.72 24.06 -52.40
CA LEU A 338 -67.25 25.38 -52.78
C LEU A 338 -66.95 26.21 -51.54
N TYR A 339 -65.89 27.00 -51.58
CA TYR A 339 -65.56 27.96 -50.53
C TYR A 339 -64.88 29.20 -51.10
N THR A 340 -64.87 30.27 -50.32
CA THR A 340 -64.08 31.47 -50.57
C THR A 340 -63.16 31.76 -49.39
N ILE A 341 -61.92 32.11 -49.69
CA ILE A 341 -60.98 32.66 -48.71
C ILE A 341 -60.72 34.11 -49.09
N THR A 342 -61.02 35.03 -48.17
CA THR A 342 -60.71 36.45 -48.32
C THR A 342 -59.50 36.78 -47.45
N ASN A 343 -58.47 37.37 -48.03
CA ASN A 343 -57.29 37.84 -47.31
C ASN A 343 -57.48 39.27 -46.78
N ASN A 344 -56.49 39.82 -46.06
CA ASN A 344 -56.58 41.16 -45.46
C ASN A 344 -56.67 42.27 -46.51
N SER A 345 -56.15 42.06 -47.73
CA SER A 345 -56.26 43.02 -48.84
C SER A 345 -57.61 42.97 -49.57
N GLY A 346 -58.53 42.09 -49.14
CA GLY A 346 -59.85 41.91 -49.74
C GLY A 346 -59.84 41.06 -51.00
N GLN A 347 -58.72 40.44 -51.35
CA GLN A 347 -58.61 39.51 -52.47
C GLN A 347 -59.30 38.18 -52.12
N ILE A 348 -60.20 37.74 -52.99
CA ILE A 348 -61.01 36.53 -52.80
C ILE A 348 -60.44 35.39 -53.64
N THR A 349 -60.06 34.30 -52.97
CA THR A 349 -59.70 33.03 -53.61
C THR A 349 -60.87 32.07 -53.57
N PHE A 350 -61.32 31.61 -54.74
CA PHE A 350 -62.38 30.61 -54.86
C PHE A 350 -61.78 29.22 -54.99
N GLY A 351 -62.36 28.23 -54.32
CA GLY A 351 -61.93 26.85 -54.46
C GLY A 351 -63.01 25.83 -54.16
N LYS A 352 -62.70 24.55 -54.43
CA LYS A 352 -63.47 23.40 -53.97
C LYS A 352 -62.57 22.51 -53.13
N THR A 353 -63.11 21.97 -52.04
CA THR A 353 -62.35 21.07 -51.16
C THR A 353 -62.00 19.74 -51.82
N ASP A 354 -60.86 19.17 -51.46
CA ASP A 354 -60.42 17.85 -51.94
C ASP A 354 -61.18 16.68 -51.27
N ALA A 355 -60.78 15.45 -51.61
CA ALA A 355 -61.35 14.21 -51.07
C ALA A 355 -61.22 14.06 -49.53
N LEU A 356 -60.41 14.92 -48.88
CA LEU A 356 -60.22 14.97 -47.43
C LEU A 356 -60.82 16.24 -46.82
N GLY A 357 -61.61 17.00 -47.58
CA GLY A 357 -62.29 18.22 -47.15
C GLY A 357 -61.37 19.44 -47.02
N ARG A 358 -60.19 19.42 -47.64
CA ARG A 358 -59.17 20.47 -47.46
C ARG A 358 -59.24 21.54 -48.55
N THR A 359 -59.07 22.81 -48.19
CA THR A 359 -58.92 23.93 -49.12
C THR A 359 -57.61 23.84 -49.91
N VAL A 360 -57.38 24.69 -50.90
CA VAL A 360 -56.03 24.94 -51.43
C VAL A 360 -55.16 25.60 -50.37
N THR A 361 -53.85 25.41 -50.49
CA THR A 361 -52.87 26.13 -49.65
C THR A 361 -52.82 27.58 -50.10
N ILE A 362 -53.04 28.51 -49.17
CA ILE A 362 -52.82 29.94 -49.38
C ILE A 362 -51.42 30.27 -48.88
N GLN A 363 -50.67 31.04 -49.66
CA GLN A 363 -49.33 31.49 -49.34
C GLN A 363 -49.33 33.02 -49.23
N SER A 364 -48.64 33.57 -48.23
CA SER A 364 -48.43 35.01 -48.06
C SER A 364 -47.00 35.31 -47.59
N GLU A 365 -46.55 36.51 -47.88
CA GLU A 365 -45.28 37.09 -47.42
C GLU A 365 -45.38 37.63 -45.97
N ALA A 366 -46.59 37.77 -45.42
CA ALA A 366 -46.83 38.26 -44.05
C ALA A 366 -47.95 37.48 -43.34
N GLU A 367 -47.97 37.55 -42.01
CA GLU A 367 -49.07 37.00 -41.20
C GLU A 367 -50.37 37.77 -41.48
N GLU A 368 -51.39 37.07 -41.98
CA GLU A 368 -52.69 37.66 -42.34
C GLU A 368 -53.85 36.86 -41.74
N ASN A 369 -54.92 37.57 -41.35
CA ASN A 369 -56.16 36.95 -40.90
C ASN A 369 -57.01 36.60 -42.12
N LEU A 370 -57.09 35.32 -42.44
CA LEU A 370 -57.90 34.82 -43.55
C LEU A 370 -59.35 34.59 -43.10
N GLN A 371 -60.31 35.15 -43.83
CA GLN A 371 -61.73 34.85 -43.64
C GLN A 371 -62.14 33.72 -44.59
N LEU A 372 -62.48 32.56 -44.04
CA LEU A 372 -62.99 31.41 -44.78
C LEU A 372 -64.53 31.42 -44.72
N ASN A 373 -65.16 31.54 -45.88
CA ASN A 373 -66.61 31.44 -46.02
C ASN A 373 -66.94 30.21 -46.88
N SER A 374 -67.84 29.36 -46.38
CA SER A 374 -68.50 28.33 -47.16
C SER A 374 -69.94 28.79 -47.39
N PRO A 375 -70.49 28.73 -48.61
CA PRO A 375 -71.90 28.99 -48.85
C PRO A 375 -72.71 27.85 -48.21
N GLU A 376 -73.05 28.01 -46.94
CA GLU A 376 -73.94 27.12 -46.24
C GLU A 376 -75.35 27.27 -46.84
N ALA A 377 -75.93 26.18 -47.32
CA ALA A 377 -77.32 26.17 -47.76
C ALA A 377 -78.22 26.47 -46.55
N PRO A 378 -79.24 27.36 -46.68
CA PRO A 378 -80.07 27.75 -45.55
C PRO A 378 -80.79 26.52 -44.95
N PRO A 379 -81.01 26.49 -43.62
CA PRO A 379 -81.74 25.40 -42.98
C PRO A 379 -83.15 25.30 -43.59
N LYS A 380 -83.53 24.10 -44.06
CA LYS A 380 -84.83 23.84 -44.70
C LYS A 380 -85.97 24.16 -43.72
N PRO A 381 -87.07 24.79 -44.17
CA PRO A 381 -88.16 25.21 -43.29
C PRO A 381 -88.89 24.00 -42.68
N LYS A 382 -89.10 24.04 -41.36
CA LYS A 382 -90.00 23.12 -40.65
C LYS A 382 -91.44 23.34 -41.14
N LYS A 383 -92.09 22.30 -41.68
CA LYS A 383 -93.51 22.31 -42.06
C LYS A 383 -94.31 21.42 -41.13
N THR A 384 -95.26 22.01 -40.40
CA THR A 384 -96.24 21.31 -39.57
C THR A 384 -97.30 20.68 -40.47
N LEU A 385 -97.51 19.37 -40.36
CA LEU A 385 -98.63 18.66 -41.01
C LEU A 385 -99.54 18.06 -39.94
N TYR A 386 -100.85 18.24 -40.13
CA TYR A 386 -101.89 17.71 -39.24
C TYR A 386 -102.34 16.32 -39.70
N ARG A 387 -102.54 15.39 -38.76
CA ARG A 387 -103.19 14.10 -39.00
C ARG A 387 -104.71 14.31 -39.02
N VAL A 388 -105.42 13.70 -39.96
CA VAL A 388 -106.89 13.84 -40.15
C VAL A 388 -107.74 13.21 -39.02
N SER A 389 -107.13 12.73 -37.93
CA SER A 389 -107.87 12.29 -36.74
C SER A 389 -106.95 12.26 -35.50
N GLY A 390 -107.13 13.21 -34.57
CA GLY A 390 -106.53 13.22 -33.23
C GLY A 390 -105.72 14.48 -32.91
N ASN A 391 -106.19 15.27 -31.93
CA ASN A 391 -105.67 16.59 -31.55
C ASN A 391 -104.55 16.49 -30.48
N THR A 392 -103.42 15.87 -30.80
CA THR A 392 -102.25 15.81 -29.89
C THR A 392 -100.94 16.00 -30.68
N PRO A 393 -100.08 16.98 -30.33
CA PRO A 393 -98.80 17.18 -31.01
C PRO A 393 -97.80 16.08 -30.64
N ALA A 394 -97.18 15.45 -31.64
CA ALA A 394 -96.00 14.62 -31.45
C ALA A 394 -94.96 15.01 -32.52
N GLU A 395 -93.77 15.42 -32.08
CA GLU A 395 -92.64 15.76 -32.96
C GLU A 395 -92.02 14.46 -33.51
N TYR A 396 -91.89 14.38 -34.83
CA TYR A 396 -91.16 13.30 -35.50
C TYR A 396 -90.05 13.88 -36.37
N VAL A 397 -88.83 13.39 -36.16
CA VAL A 397 -87.64 13.67 -36.97
C VAL A 397 -87.59 12.64 -38.10
N MET A 398 -87.57 13.07 -39.37
CA MET A 398 -87.28 12.17 -40.49
C MET A 398 -85.80 12.23 -40.83
N GLU A 399 -85.06 11.17 -40.48
CA GLU A 399 -83.74 10.90 -41.04
C GLU A 399 -83.90 10.26 -42.42
N PHE A 400 -83.26 10.84 -43.43
CA PHE A 400 -83.07 10.20 -44.73
C PHE A 400 -81.84 9.29 -44.66
N LYS A 401 -82.01 8.00 -44.99
CA LYS A 401 -80.91 7.09 -45.31
C LYS A 401 -80.46 7.32 -46.76
N GLU A 402 -79.19 7.64 -46.95
CA GLU A 402 -78.54 7.52 -48.26
C GLU A 402 -78.11 6.07 -48.51
N LYS A 403 -78.13 5.68 -49.79
CA LYS A 403 -77.70 4.38 -50.32
C LYS A 403 -76.22 4.40 -50.66
#